data_AF-A0A528TWU2-F1
#
_entry.id   AF-A0A528TWU2-F1
#
_cell.length_a   1.000
_cell.length_b   1.000
_cell.length_c   1.000
_cell.angle_alpha   90.00
_cell.angle_beta   90.00
_cell.angle_gamma   90.00
#
_symmetry.space_group_name_H-M   'P 1'
#
loop_
_entity.id
_entity.type
_entity.pdbx_description
1 polymer ?
#
loop_
_entity_poly.entity_id
_entity_poly.type
_entity_poly.pdbx_seq_one_letter_code
_entity_poly.pdbx_strand_id
1 'polypeptide(L)'
;AELEAAAKADRIRPIKGLGASLQTKILQNLAIARSGETQLHLHKAAALLEPAVMSVKQEHPEFSRVEIAGDFRRGCELVADLALVAQGKKRTEIEQSTLRLVVTDKKHFGASFLEATGSAAHLEQLKMYAAERGFALKPDGLYRGRKLIASVTEEEIYEALGLQFIEPELREGRDEIERAARRQLPTLVRDEDLNGILHSHTTASDGTETLEAMAEATRERGFEYYGVADHSQSAHYAGGLTLQEIAEQHREADRLNKRYGGKFRILKGIEADILADGSLDYPDHVLEQFDFVVASVHSRFKLPKKEQTDRMIEAIANPFTTIIGHMTGRQLLRRPGYDLDVDKVLRT
;
A
#
# COMPACT_ATOMS: atom_id res chain seq x y z
N ALA A 1 -3.14 -12.96 -29.97
CA ALA A 1 -3.96 -12.72 -31.18
C ALA A 1 -5.14 -13.68 -31.27
N GLU A 2 -4.94 -15.01 -31.21
CA GLU A 2 -6.04 -15.99 -31.31
C GLU A 2 -7.02 -15.99 -30.12
N LEU A 3 -6.53 -15.87 -28.88
CA LEU A 3 -7.36 -15.85 -27.68
C LEU A 3 -8.29 -14.62 -27.62
N GLU A 4 -7.81 -13.47 -28.06
CA GLU A 4 -8.60 -12.23 -28.17
C GLU A 4 -9.67 -12.32 -29.26
N ALA A 5 -9.33 -12.90 -30.41
CA ALA A 5 -10.29 -13.18 -31.47
C ALA A 5 -11.32 -14.23 -31.05
N ALA A 6 -10.97 -15.17 -30.16
CA ALA A 6 -11.90 -16.11 -29.56
C ALA A 6 -12.80 -15.44 -28.51
N ALA A 7 -12.25 -14.57 -27.68
CA ALA A 7 -12.97 -13.80 -26.66
C ALA A 7 -13.88 -12.72 -27.25
N LYS A 8 -13.52 -12.07 -28.35
CA LYS A 8 -14.40 -11.08 -29.04
C LYS A 8 -15.50 -11.74 -29.87
N ALA A 9 -15.31 -13.00 -30.26
CA ALA A 9 -16.26 -13.76 -31.07
C ALA A 9 -17.15 -14.71 -30.24
N ASP A 10 -17.22 -14.54 -28.91
CA ASP A 10 -17.99 -15.40 -27.98
C ASP A 10 -17.66 -16.90 -28.06
N ARG A 11 -16.48 -17.27 -28.62
CA ARG A 11 -16.08 -18.67 -28.82
C ARG A 11 -15.58 -19.35 -27.53
N ILE A 12 -15.36 -18.57 -26.47
CA ILE A 12 -14.95 -19.04 -25.15
C ILE A 12 -16.16 -19.39 -24.27
N ARG A 13 -17.26 -18.68 -24.47
CA ARG A 13 -18.55 -18.80 -23.77
C ARG A 13 -19.15 -20.21 -23.70
N PRO A 14 -18.99 -21.13 -24.68
CA PRO A 14 -19.55 -22.48 -24.61
C PRO A 14 -18.63 -23.50 -23.92
N ILE A 15 -17.40 -23.13 -23.54
CA ILE A 15 -16.46 -24.05 -22.87
C ILE A 15 -16.90 -24.22 -21.41
N LYS A 16 -17.20 -25.45 -21.02
CA LYS A 16 -17.64 -25.79 -19.65
C LYS A 16 -16.56 -25.38 -18.65
N GLY A 17 -16.85 -24.36 -17.82
CA GLY A 17 -15.93 -23.80 -16.82
C GLY A 17 -15.32 -22.45 -17.17
N LEU A 18 -15.61 -21.87 -18.34
CA LEU A 18 -15.09 -20.55 -18.76
C LEU A 18 -16.26 -19.66 -19.22
N GLY A 19 -16.96 -19.04 -18.26
CA GLY A 19 -18.16 -18.24 -18.51
C GLY A 19 -17.90 -16.84 -19.08
N ALA A 20 -19.00 -16.11 -19.36
CA ALA A 20 -18.96 -14.74 -19.89
C ALA A 20 -18.21 -13.74 -18.98
N SER A 21 -18.22 -13.96 -17.66
CA SER A 21 -17.46 -13.18 -16.67
C SER A 21 -15.94 -13.27 -16.90
N LEU A 22 -15.44 -14.48 -17.17
CA LEU A 22 -14.03 -14.72 -17.45
C LEU A 22 -13.61 -14.11 -18.80
N GLN A 23 -14.49 -14.14 -19.80
CA GLN A 23 -14.25 -13.52 -21.11
C GLN A 23 -14.04 -11.99 -20.99
N THR A 24 -14.85 -11.31 -20.18
CA THR A 24 -14.69 -9.87 -19.92
C THR A 24 -13.36 -9.57 -19.22
N LYS A 25 -12.95 -10.41 -18.27
CA LYS A 25 -11.67 -10.27 -17.56
C LYS A 25 -10.46 -10.57 -18.43
N ILE A 26 -10.55 -11.56 -19.32
CA ILE A 26 -9.52 -11.83 -20.34
C ILE A 26 -9.31 -10.61 -21.24
N LEU A 27 -10.39 -9.94 -21.65
CA LEU A 27 -10.31 -8.74 -22.50
C LEU A 27 -9.71 -7.53 -21.77
N GLN A 28 -10.00 -7.34 -20.49
CA GLN A 28 -9.34 -6.30 -19.66
C GLN A 28 -7.85 -6.62 -19.42
N ASN A 29 -7.50 -7.86 -19.16
CA ASN A 29 -6.11 -8.27 -18.91
C ASN A 29 -5.24 -8.26 -20.18
N LEU A 30 -5.82 -8.54 -21.35
CA LEU A 30 -5.15 -8.35 -22.64
C LEU A 30 -4.84 -6.88 -22.92
N ALA A 31 -5.60 -5.93 -22.37
CA ALA A 31 -5.29 -4.50 -22.47
C ALA A 31 -4.07 -4.13 -21.62
N ILE A 32 -3.89 -4.77 -20.45
CA ILE A 32 -2.70 -4.62 -19.58
C ILE A 32 -1.47 -5.25 -20.25
N ALA A 33 -1.59 -6.48 -20.78
CA ALA A 33 -0.50 -7.11 -21.51
C ALA A 33 -0.08 -6.33 -22.78
N ARG A 34 -1.00 -5.56 -23.38
CA ARG A 34 -0.73 -4.68 -24.53
C ARG A 34 -0.08 -3.36 -24.15
N SER A 35 -0.18 -2.90 -22.90
CA SER A 35 0.48 -1.65 -22.47
C SER A 35 1.98 -1.84 -22.20
N GLY A 36 2.45 -3.09 -22.09
CA GLY A 36 3.84 -3.40 -21.74
C GLY A 36 4.18 -3.18 -20.27
N GLU A 37 3.19 -2.80 -19.45
CA GLU A 37 3.35 -2.67 -18.00
C GLU A 37 3.31 -4.05 -17.34
N THR A 38 4.42 -4.47 -16.72
CA THR A 38 4.53 -5.75 -16.00
C THR A 38 4.11 -5.66 -14.53
N GLN A 39 3.70 -4.46 -14.07
CA GLN A 39 3.36 -4.18 -12.68
C GLN A 39 2.17 -3.22 -12.60
N LEU A 40 1.37 -3.35 -11.54
CA LEU A 40 0.22 -2.50 -11.26
C LEU A 40 0.43 -1.75 -9.95
N HIS A 41 -0.10 -0.53 -9.82
CA HIS A 41 -0.24 0.09 -8.50
C HIS A 41 -1.11 -0.79 -7.60
N LEU A 42 -0.80 -0.83 -6.30
CA LEU A 42 -1.53 -1.61 -5.29
C LEU A 42 -3.06 -1.43 -5.38
N HIS A 43 -3.57 -0.20 -5.50
CA HIS A 43 -5.03 0.05 -5.61
C HIS A 43 -5.65 -0.53 -6.89
N LYS A 44 -4.91 -0.55 -8.02
CA LYS A 44 -5.38 -1.17 -9.26
C LYS A 44 -5.37 -2.69 -9.14
N ALA A 45 -4.37 -3.25 -8.47
CA ALA A 45 -4.33 -4.67 -8.16
C ALA A 45 -5.50 -5.09 -7.24
N ALA A 46 -5.84 -4.29 -6.22
CA ALA A 46 -7.01 -4.51 -5.35
C ALA A 46 -8.30 -4.61 -6.18
N ALA A 47 -8.51 -3.65 -7.08
CA ALA A 47 -9.68 -3.61 -7.97
C ALA A 47 -9.81 -4.81 -8.91
N LEU A 48 -8.72 -5.57 -9.13
CA LEU A 48 -8.73 -6.83 -9.89
C LEU A 48 -8.89 -8.05 -8.97
N LEU A 49 -8.16 -8.09 -7.86
CA LEU A 49 -8.05 -9.24 -6.97
C LEU A 49 -9.33 -9.45 -6.15
N GLU A 50 -9.94 -8.39 -5.61
CA GLU A 50 -11.14 -8.54 -4.78
C GLU A 50 -12.33 -9.11 -5.58
N PRO A 51 -12.67 -8.60 -6.78
CA PRO A 51 -13.71 -9.23 -7.59
C PRO A 51 -13.31 -10.62 -8.09
N ALA A 52 -12.01 -10.90 -8.28
CA ALA A 52 -11.53 -12.23 -8.65
C ALA A 52 -11.80 -13.25 -7.53
N VAL A 53 -11.50 -12.92 -6.27
CA VAL A 53 -11.84 -13.75 -5.10
C VAL A 53 -13.33 -14.07 -5.08
N MET A 54 -14.18 -13.06 -5.28
CA MET A 54 -15.63 -13.25 -5.28
C MET A 54 -16.10 -14.16 -6.43
N SER A 55 -15.57 -13.97 -7.64
CA SER A 55 -15.90 -14.83 -8.78
C SER A 55 -15.43 -16.27 -8.58
N VAL A 56 -14.22 -16.48 -8.06
CA VAL A 56 -13.72 -17.83 -7.78
C VAL A 56 -14.62 -18.53 -6.74
N LYS A 57 -15.01 -17.84 -5.67
CA LYS A 57 -15.95 -18.39 -4.67
C LYS A 57 -17.32 -18.73 -5.29
N GLN A 58 -17.81 -17.93 -6.24
CA GLN A 58 -19.10 -18.15 -6.89
C GLN A 58 -19.08 -19.29 -7.91
N GLU A 59 -18.04 -19.37 -8.75
CA GLU A 59 -17.90 -20.38 -9.80
C GLU A 59 -17.46 -21.75 -9.24
N HIS A 60 -16.75 -21.74 -8.11
CA HIS A 60 -16.23 -22.92 -7.42
C HIS A 60 -16.70 -22.97 -5.95
N PRO A 61 -17.99 -23.23 -5.69
CA PRO A 61 -18.53 -23.30 -4.33
C PRO A 61 -17.92 -24.44 -3.50
N GLU A 62 -17.21 -25.39 -4.12
CA GLU A 62 -16.42 -26.41 -3.43
C GLU A 62 -15.19 -25.85 -2.71
N PHE A 63 -14.74 -24.64 -3.05
CA PHE A 63 -13.63 -23.99 -2.37
C PHE A 63 -14.10 -23.35 -1.07
N SER A 64 -13.80 -24.03 0.04
CA SER A 64 -14.16 -23.58 1.39
C SER A 64 -13.46 -22.29 1.85
N ARG A 65 -12.36 -21.90 1.20
CA ARG A 65 -11.55 -20.71 1.52
C ARG A 65 -10.86 -20.24 0.25
N VAL A 66 -10.78 -18.93 0.04
CA VAL A 66 -10.01 -18.30 -1.05
C VAL A 66 -9.40 -17.02 -0.51
N GLU A 67 -8.08 -16.90 -0.57
CA GLU A 67 -7.29 -15.79 -0.03
C GLU A 67 -6.41 -15.17 -1.12
N ILE A 68 -6.09 -13.88 -0.95
CA ILE A 68 -5.13 -13.16 -1.80
C ILE A 68 -3.71 -13.38 -1.27
N ALA A 69 -2.77 -13.66 -2.17
CA ALA A 69 -1.35 -13.90 -1.88
C ALA A 69 -0.47 -12.98 -2.76
N GLY A 70 0.80 -13.36 -2.99
CA GLY A 70 1.75 -12.64 -3.81
C GLY A 70 2.12 -11.26 -3.28
N ASP A 71 2.53 -10.38 -4.19
CA ASP A 71 3.01 -9.02 -3.87
C ASP A 71 1.92 -8.17 -3.20
N PHE A 72 0.66 -8.40 -3.56
CA PHE A 72 -0.47 -7.68 -2.97
C PHE A 72 -0.57 -7.94 -1.46
N ARG A 73 -0.46 -9.21 -1.05
CA ARG A 73 -0.55 -9.58 0.37
C ARG A 73 0.62 -9.01 1.17
N ARG A 74 1.78 -8.79 0.56
CA ARG A 74 2.94 -8.16 1.20
C ARG A 74 2.89 -6.62 1.19
N GLY A 75 1.82 -6.02 0.66
CA GLY A 75 1.67 -4.57 0.61
C GLY A 75 2.64 -3.86 -0.34
N CYS A 76 3.20 -4.56 -1.34
CA CYS A 76 4.11 -3.97 -2.31
C CYS A 76 3.45 -2.81 -3.07
N GLU A 77 4.12 -1.67 -3.19
CA GLU A 77 3.54 -0.50 -3.86
C GLU A 77 3.25 -0.73 -5.36
N LEU A 78 4.02 -1.64 -5.97
CA LEU A 78 3.89 -2.14 -7.32
C LEU A 78 3.76 -3.66 -7.27
N VAL A 79 2.63 -4.15 -7.76
CA VAL A 79 2.22 -5.56 -7.71
C VAL A 79 2.46 -6.19 -9.07
N ALA A 80 3.34 -7.19 -9.12
CA ALA A 80 3.61 -7.98 -10.32
C ALA A 80 2.98 -9.37 -10.22
N ASP A 81 3.12 -10.03 -9.06
CA ASP A 81 2.55 -11.33 -8.78
C ASP A 81 1.15 -11.20 -8.16
N LEU A 82 0.13 -11.25 -9.02
CA LEU A 82 -1.26 -11.38 -8.61
C LEU A 82 -1.52 -12.86 -8.32
N ALA A 83 -1.63 -13.22 -7.04
CA ALA A 83 -1.83 -14.61 -6.64
C ALA A 83 -3.05 -14.79 -5.74
N LEU A 84 -3.71 -15.93 -5.89
CA LEU A 84 -4.79 -16.41 -5.03
C LEU A 84 -4.48 -17.83 -4.55
N VAL A 85 -4.91 -18.15 -3.33
CA VAL A 85 -4.85 -19.52 -2.80
C VAL A 85 -6.23 -19.98 -2.39
N ALA A 86 -6.68 -21.10 -2.96
CA ALA A 86 -7.99 -21.68 -2.71
C ALA A 86 -7.88 -23.05 -2.02
N GLN A 87 -8.71 -23.29 -1.00
CA GLN A 87 -8.81 -24.56 -0.29
C GLN A 87 -9.82 -25.48 -0.98
N GLY A 88 -9.32 -26.42 -1.79
CA GLY A 88 -10.08 -27.45 -2.51
C GLY A 88 -9.70 -28.88 -2.11
N LYS A 89 -10.00 -29.87 -2.96
CA LYS A 89 -9.74 -31.30 -2.70
C LYS A 89 -8.40 -31.82 -3.23
N LYS A 90 -7.91 -31.23 -4.32
CA LYS A 90 -6.69 -31.68 -5.00
C LYS A 90 -5.80 -30.47 -5.25
N ARG A 91 -4.50 -30.64 -5.00
CA ARG A 91 -3.51 -29.62 -5.31
C ARG A 91 -3.38 -29.47 -6.83
N THR A 92 -3.60 -28.24 -7.30
CA THR A 92 -3.45 -27.85 -8.71
C THR A 92 -3.03 -26.39 -8.73
N GLU A 93 -2.11 -26.05 -9.62
CA GLU A 93 -1.76 -24.65 -9.89
C GLU A 93 -2.25 -24.29 -11.28
N ILE A 94 -2.98 -23.18 -11.37
CA ILE A 94 -3.55 -22.67 -12.61
C ILE A 94 -3.00 -21.28 -12.81
N GLU A 95 -2.20 -21.10 -13.85
CA GLU A 95 -1.68 -19.80 -14.25
C GLU A 95 -2.45 -19.32 -15.48
N GLN A 96 -3.13 -18.18 -15.34
CA GLN A 96 -3.84 -17.54 -16.45
C GLN A 96 -3.34 -16.12 -16.66
N SER A 97 -2.48 -15.94 -17.68
CA SER A 97 -1.92 -14.67 -18.19
C SER A 97 -1.17 -13.78 -17.19
N THR A 98 -1.80 -13.38 -16.10
CA THR A 98 -1.27 -12.48 -15.05
C THR A 98 -1.73 -12.87 -13.64
N LEU A 99 -2.69 -13.79 -13.49
CA LEU A 99 -3.22 -14.27 -12.22
C LEU A 99 -2.82 -15.73 -11.98
N ARG A 100 -2.23 -15.98 -10.81
CA ARG A 100 -1.83 -17.31 -10.36
C ARG A 100 -2.81 -17.82 -9.31
N LEU A 101 -3.53 -18.91 -9.60
CA LEU A 101 -4.43 -19.56 -8.66
C LEU A 101 -3.82 -20.88 -8.18
N VAL A 102 -3.48 -20.93 -6.90
CA VAL A 102 -3.00 -22.14 -6.24
C VAL A 102 -4.17 -22.80 -5.51
N VAL A 103 -4.62 -23.95 -6.00
CA VAL A 103 -5.59 -24.79 -5.30
C VAL A 103 -4.81 -25.79 -4.46
N THR A 104 -5.16 -25.91 -3.18
CA THR A 104 -4.51 -26.83 -2.23
C THR A 104 -5.55 -27.42 -1.27
N ASP A 105 -5.21 -28.49 -0.57
CA ASP A 105 -6.11 -29.07 0.43
C ASP A 105 -5.97 -28.38 1.80
N LYS A 106 -6.90 -28.68 2.72
CA LYS A 106 -6.87 -28.13 4.08
C LYS A 106 -5.56 -28.43 4.83
N LYS A 107 -4.94 -29.59 4.55
CA LYS A 107 -3.76 -30.04 5.28
C LYS A 107 -2.52 -29.26 4.88
N HIS A 108 -2.42 -28.82 3.62
CA HIS A 108 -1.25 -28.13 3.08
C HIS A 108 -1.49 -26.62 2.85
N PHE A 109 -2.62 -26.08 3.33
CA PHE A 109 -3.04 -24.71 3.04
C PHE A 109 -2.02 -23.67 3.49
N GLY A 110 -1.59 -23.71 4.75
CA GLY A 110 -0.60 -22.78 5.30
C GLY A 110 0.71 -22.75 4.54
N ALA A 111 1.25 -23.92 4.20
CA ALA A 111 2.50 -24.01 3.42
C ALA A 111 2.35 -23.47 2.00
N SER A 112 1.25 -23.80 1.33
CA SER A 112 0.95 -23.27 -0.01
C SER A 112 0.69 -21.75 0.03
N PHE A 113 0.09 -21.24 1.10
CA PHE A 113 -0.16 -19.82 1.27
C PHE A 113 1.14 -19.04 1.53
N LEU A 114 2.03 -19.59 2.36
CA LEU A 114 3.39 -19.05 2.56
C LEU A 114 4.17 -19.00 1.25
N GLU A 115 4.25 -20.12 0.52
CA GLU A 115 4.97 -20.19 -0.76
C GLU A 115 4.36 -19.24 -1.81
N ALA A 116 3.02 -19.15 -1.88
CA ALA A 116 2.35 -18.25 -2.81
C ALA A 116 2.47 -16.77 -2.40
N THR A 117 2.67 -16.46 -1.13
CA THR A 117 2.88 -15.09 -0.63
C THR A 117 4.29 -14.61 -0.91
N GLY A 118 5.29 -15.48 -0.74
CA GLY A 118 6.69 -15.09 -0.89
C GLY A 118 7.15 -14.10 0.19
N SER A 119 8.08 -13.19 -0.12
CA SER A 119 8.82 -13.08 -1.39
C SER A 119 9.74 -14.28 -1.67
N ALA A 120 10.29 -14.39 -2.88
CA ALA A 120 11.28 -15.43 -3.20
C ALA A 120 12.51 -15.37 -2.27
N ALA A 121 12.99 -14.16 -1.98
CA ALA A 121 14.12 -13.94 -1.08
C ALA A 121 13.80 -14.37 0.37
N HIS A 122 12.60 -14.02 0.87
CA HIS A 122 12.14 -14.49 2.18
C HIS A 122 12.07 -16.02 2.25
N LEU A 123 11.48 -16.66 1.24
CA LEU A 123 11.36 -18.12 1.19
C LEU A 123 12.72 -18.81 1.13
N GLU A 124 13.69 -18.26 0.39
CA GLU A 124 15.05 -18.77 0.34
C GLU A 124 15.72 -18.69 1.71
N GLN A 125 15.68 -17.54 2.38
CA GLN A 125 16.23 -17.37 3.73
C GLN A 125 15.57 -18.32 4.74
N LEU A 126 14.24 -18.46 4.69
CA LEU A 126 13.51 -19.37 5.57
C LEU A 126 13.85 -20.84 5.31
N LYS A 127 14.02 -21.23 4.03
CA LYS A 127 14.47 -22.58 3.62
C LYS A 127 15.88 -22.86 4.15
N MET A 128 16.80 -21.89 4.05
CA MET A 128 18.15 -22.00 4.61
C MET A 128 18.13 -22.14 6.14
N TYR A 129 17.39 -21.27 6.84
CA TYR A 129 17.24 -21.30 8.29
C TYR A 129 16.66 -22.63 8.79
N ALA A 130 15.68 -23.18 8.07
CA ALA A 130 15.10 -24.48 8.34
C ALA A 130 16.10 -25.63 8.14
N ALA A 131 16.88 -25.59 7.05
CA ALA A 131 17.89 -26.60 6.73
C ALA A 131 18.97 -26.71 7.81
N GLU A 132 19.47 -25.58 8.32
CA GLU A 132 20.44 -25.53 9.43
C GLU A 132 19.94 -26.22 10.71
N ARG A 133 18.62 -26.29 10.88
CA ARG A 133 17.95 -26.92 12.04
C ARG A 133 17.46 -28.33 11.75
N GLY A 134 17.85 -28.90 10.61
CA GLY A 134 17.52 -30.27 10.21
C GLY A 134 16.08 -30.43 9.69
N PHE A 135 15.44 -29.34 9.28
CA PHE A 135 14.15 -29.35 8.60
C PHE A 135 14.31 -29.12 7.10
N ALA A 136 13.28 -29.45 6.32
CA ALA A 136 13.17 -29.11 4.92
C ALA A 136 11.81 -28.43 4.68
N LEU A 137 11.82 -27.14 4.39
CA LEU A 137 10.63 -26.41 3.97
C LEU A 137 10.38 -26.64 2.48
N LYS A 138 9.18 -27.12 2.16
CA LYS A 138 8.71 -27.41 0.80
C LYS A 138 7.38 -26.69 0.55
N PRO A 139 6.94 -26.55 -0.71
CA PRO A 139 5.67 -25.89 -1.03
C PRO A 139 4.42 -26.49 -0.38
N ASP A 140 4.48 -27.75 0.06
CA ASP A 140 3.41 -28.46 0.75
C ASP A 140 3.61 -28.60 2.27
N GLY A 141 4.75 -28.21 2.82
CA GLY A 141 4.96 -28.28 4.27
C GLY A 141 6.40 -28.23 4.73
N LEU A 142 6.55 -28.18 6.05
CA LEU A 142 7.81 -28.32 6.77
C LEU A 142 8.02 -29.77 7.20
N TYR A 143 9.15 -30.34 6.82
CA TYR A 143 9.48 -31.74 7.06
C TYR A 143 10.71 -31.90 7.95
N ARG A 144 10.76 -32.98 8.73
CA ARG A 144 11.98 -33.51 9.33
C ARG A 144 12.19 -34.93 8.85
N GLY A 145 13.16 -35.12 7.96
CA GLY A 145 13.27 -36.35 7.18
C GLY A 145 12.00 -36.58 6.34
N ARG A 146 11.28 -37.68 6.57
CA ARG A 146 10.00 -38.00 5.89
C ARG A 146 8.76 -37.54 6.67
N LYS A 147 8.92 -37.11 7.93
CA LYS A 147 7.80 -36.72 8.78
C LYS A 147 7.39 -35.29 8.47
N LEU A 148 6.13 -35.09 8.13
CA LEU A 148 5.53 -33.75 8.04
C LEU A 148 5.32 -33.20 9.46
N ILE A 149 5.86 -32.02 9.72
CA ILE A 149 5.87 -31.37 11.04
C ILE A 149 4.80 -30.28 11.11
N ALA A 150 4.71 -29.44 10.08
CA ALA A 150 3.77 -28.33 9.98
C ALA A 150 3.44 -28.04 8.50
N SER A 151 2.20 -27.73 8.17
CA SER A 151 1.71 -27.36 6.83
C SER A 151 0.33 -26.69 6.79
N VAL A 152 -0.47 -26.80 7.86
CA VAL A 152 -1.88 -26.39 7.92
C VAL A 152 -2.02 -24.87 7.99
N THR A 153 -1.21 -24.21 8.81
CA THR A 153 -1.16 -22.73 8.92
C THR A 153 0.27 -22.21 8.77
N GLU A 154 0.43 -20.92 8.49
CA GLU A 154 1.76 -20.32 8.41
C GLU A 154 2.40 -20.24 9.81
N GLU A 155 1.60 -19.93 10.83
CA GLU A 155 2.00 -19.81 12.22
C GLU A 155 2.66 -21.08 12.75
N GLU A 156 2.09 -22.26 12.48
CA GLU A 156 2.70 -23.53 12.93
C GLU A 156 4.03 -23.82 12.23
N ILE A 157 4.26 -23.33 11.01
CA ILE A 157 5.54 -23.47 10.30
C ILE A 157 6.59 -22.60 10.99
N TYR A 158 6.28 -21.33 11.27
CA TYR A 158 7.19 -20.44 11.99
C TYR A 158 7.44 -20.92 13.42
N GLU A 159 6.40 -21.37 14.14
CA GLU A 159 6.51 -21.89 15.50
C GLU A 159 7.39 -23.15 15.56
N ALA A 160 7.22 -24.09 14.62
CA ALA A 160 8.05 -25.29 14.53
C ALA A 160 9.55 -24.98 14.29
N LEU A 161 9.85 -23.83 13.69
CA LEU A 161 11.20 -23.30 13.48
C LEU A 161 11.70 -22.42 14.64
N GLY A 162 10.88 -22.21 15.68
CA GLY A 162 11.21 -21.34 16.81
C GLY A 162 11.24 -19.85 16.45
N LEU A 163 10.50 -19.43 15.44
CA LEU A 163 10.42 -18.06 14.96
C LEU A 163 9.17 -17.35 15.52
N GLN A 164 9.28 -16.06 15.83
CA GLN A 164 8.11 -15.19 15.90
C GLN A 164 7.39 -15.21 14.53
N PHE A 165 6.05 -15.15 14.52
CA PHE A 165 5.31 -15.05 13.27
C PHE A 165 5.72 -13.80 12.50
N ILE A 166 6.02 -13.96 11.22
CA ILE A 166 6.43 -12.87 10.34
C ILE A 166 5.23 -12.48 9.48
N GLU A 167 4.70 -11.29 9.76
CA GLU A 167 3.61 -10.70 8.97
C GLU A 167 4.04 -10.56 7.50
N PRO A 168 3.15 -10.77 6.51
CA PRO A 168 3.46 -10.74 5.10
C PRO A 168 4.23 -9.49 4.61
N GLU A 169 3.92 -8.33 5.18
CA GLU A 169 4.51 -7.02 4.87
C GLU A 169 6.01 -6.94 5.21
N LEU A 170 6.50 -7.84 6.06
CA LEU A 170 7.91 -7.92 6.45
C LEU A 170 8.71 -8.93 5.61
N ARG A 171 8.06 -9.71 4.73
CA ARG A 171 8.66 -10.86 4.03
C ARG A 171 9.42 -10.47 2.76
N GLU A 172 10.41 -9.59 2.90
CA GLU A 172 11.16 -8.97 1.81
C GLU A 172 12.62 -9.44 1.69
N GLY A 173 13.03 -10.47 2.45
CA GLY A 173 14.39 -11.03 2.39
C GLY A 173 15.46 -10.07 2.92
N ARG A 174 15.11 -9.27 3.93
CA ARG A 174 16.01 -8.38 4.66
C ARG A 174 16.57 -9.13 5.87
N ASP A 175 16.33 -8.62 7.07
CA ASP A 175 16.76 -9.20 8.35
C ASP A 175 15.60 -9.81 9.15
N GLU A 176 14.42 -10.02 8.53
CA GLU A 176 13.21 -10.44 9.23
C GLU A 176 13.34 -11.82 9.88
N ILE A 177 14.06 -12.77 9.27
CA ILE A 177 14.29 -14.09 9.84
C ILE A 177 15.17 -14.00 11.10
N GLU A 178 16.23 -13.18 11.06
CA GLU A 178 17.12 -12.96 12.20
C GLU A 178 16.37 -12.30 13.36
N ARG A 179 15.58 -11.26 13.08
CA ARG A 179 14.75 -10.59 14.08
C ARG A 179 13.69 -11.52 14.65
N ALA A 180 13.04 -12.33 13.81
CA ALA A 180 12.03 -13.30 14.24
C ALA A 180 12.62 -14.36 15.18
N ALA A 181 13.84 -14.84 14.90
CA ALA A 181 14.55 -15.78 15.77
C ALA A 181 14.89 -15.18 17.13
N ARG A 182 15.13 -13.86 17.19
CA ARG A 182 15.34 -13.10 18.44
C ARG A 182 14.05 -12.58 19.07
N ARG A 183 12.90 -12.81 18.44
CA ARG A 183 11.59 -12.25 18.81
C ARG A 183 11.59 -10.71 18.90
N GLN A 184 12.23 -10.07 17.92
CA GLN A 184 12.43 -8.62 17.83
C GLN A 184 11.69 -8.01 16.61
N LEU A 185 10.68 -8.70 16.06
CA LEU A 185 9.84 -8.08 15.03
C LEU A 185 8.97 -7.00 15.67
N PRO A 186 8.76 -5.87 14.97
CA PRO A 186 7.90 -4.82 15.46
C PRO A 186 6.44 -5.27 15.50
N THR A 187 5.64 -4.63 16.36
CA THR A 187 4.19 -4.61 16.20
C THR A 187 3.86 -3.67 15.04
N LEU A 188 3.11 -4.15 14.06
CA LEU A 188 2.67 -3.34 12.93
C LEU A 188 1.44 -2.52 13.31
N VAL A 189 1.36 -1.31 12.75
CA VAL A 189 0.15 -0.47 12.80
C VAL A 189 -0.97 -1.14 12.00
N ARG A 190 -2.21 -1.01 12.49
CA ARG A 190 -3.42 -1.55 11.86
C ARG A 190 -4.44 -0.45 11.59
N ASP A 191 -5.44 -0.76 10.78
CA ASP A 191 -6.54 0.16 10.50
C ASP A 191 -7.25 0.62 11.79
N GLU A 192 -7.37 -0.25 12.79
CA GLU A 192 -7.96 0.09 14.09
C GLU A 192 -7.11 1.05 14.95
N ASP A 193 -5.82 1.22 14.65
CA ASP A 193 -4.93 2.15 15.35
C ASP A 193 -5.02 3.59 14.79
N LEU A 194 -5.67 3.76 13.63
CA LEU A 194 -5.79 5.04 12.95
C LEU A 194 -6.95 5.85 13.54
N ASN A 195 -6.62 6.93 14.26
CA ASN A 195 -7.62 7.83 14.86
C ASN A 195 -8.07 8.96 13.93
N GLY A 196 -7.37 9.20 12.82
CA GLY A 196 -7.75 10.26 11.89
C GLY A 196 -6.92 10.32 10.63
N ILE A 197 -7.39 11.15 9.71
CA ILE A 197 -6.75 11.37 8.41
C ILE A 197 -6.11 12.76 8.42
N LEU A 198 -4.86 12.85 7.96
CA LEU A 198 -4.15 14.10 7.74
C LEU A 198 -3.80 14.24 6.26
N HIS A 199 -3.34 15.43 5.88
CA HIS A 199 -2.87 15.76 4.53
C HIS A 199 -3.91 15.41 3.45
N SER A 200 -4.95 16.23 3.39
CA SER A 200 -6.01 16.12 2.40
C SER A 200 -6.37 17.49 1.84
N HIS A 201 -6.76 17.49 0.58
CA HIS A 201 -7.05 18.70 -0.18
C HIS A 201 -8.55 18.89 -0.33
N THR A 202 -8.98 20.15 -0.41
CA THR A 202 -10.37 20.54 -0.62
C THR A 202 -10.50 21.38 -1.88
N THR A 203 -11.72 21.77 -2.23
CA THR A 203 -11.98 22.74 -3.30
C THR A 203 -11.32 24.11 -3.08
N ALA A 204 -10.70 24.38 -1.93
CA ALA A 204 -9.91 25.58 -1.71
C ALA A 204 -8.59 25.59 -2.49
N SER A 205 -8.03 24.41 -2.83
CA SER A 205 -6.89 24.27 -3.73
C SER A 205 -7.23 23.34 -4.92
N ASP A 206 -6.71 22.13 -4.96
CA ASP A 206 -6.84 21.17 -6.07
C ASP A 206 -7.70 19.93 -5.73
N GLY A 207 -8.35 19.93 -4.56
CA GLY A 207 -9.33 18.93 -4.19
C GLY A 207 -10.67 19.09 -4.93
N THR A 208 -11.48 18.04 -4.91
CA THR A 208 -12.79 18.01 -5.60
C THR A 208 -13.98 18.20 -4.67
N GLU A 209 -13.76 18.12 -3.35
CA GLU A 209 -14.82 18.15 -2.33
C GLU A 209 -14.61 19.29 -1.34
N THR A 210 -15.70 19.78 -0.77
CA THR A 210 -15.64 20.88 0.22
C THR A 210 -15.06 20.40 1.55
N LEU A 211 -14.60 21.35 2.39
CA LEU A 211 -14.13 21.05 3.73
C LEU A 211 -15.18 20.29 4.56
N GLU A 212 -16.45 20.71 4.48
CA GLU A 212 -17.56 20.05 5.19
C GLU A 212 -17.78 18.62 4.66
N ALA A 213 -17.79 18.41 3.34
CA ALA A 213 -17.97 17.08 2.76
C ALA A 213 -16.85 16.11 3.16
N MET A 214 -15.59 16.57 3.14
CA MET A 214 -14.43 15.77 3.55
C MET A 214 -14.46 15.45 5.05
N ALA A 215 -14.83 16.42 5.89
CA ALA A 215 -14.98 16.22 7.33
C ALA A 215 -16.09 15.20 7.65
N GLU A 216 -17.25 15.31 7.00
CA GLU A 216 -18.35 14.34 7.18
C GLU A 216 -17.96 12.93 6.73
N ALA A 217 -17.34 12.79 5.54
CA ALA A 217 -16.90 11.49 5.05
C ALA A 217 -15.86 10.83 5.99
N THR A 218 -14.97 11.63 6.58
CA THR A 218 -13.98 11.15 7.56
C THR A 218 -14.67 10.71 8.86
N ARG A 219 -15.64 11.50 9.34
CA ARG A 219 -16.42 11.18 10.53
C ARG A 219 -17.29 9.92 10.37
N GLU A 220 -17.91 9.74 9.21
CA GLU A 220 -18.72 8.54 8.89
C GLU A 220 -17.89 7.25 8.87
N ARG A 221 -16.59 7.37 8.62
CA ARG A 221 -15.63 6.24 8.71
C ARG A 221 -15.19 5.93 10.14
N GLY A 222 -15.64 6.70 11.13
CA GLY A 222 -15.36 6.47 12.55
C GLY A 222 -14.09 7.13 13.07
N PHE A 223 -13.43 7.97 12.26
CA PHE A 223 -12.26 8.72 12.70
C PHE A 223 -12.63 9.85 13.66
N GLU A 224 -11.71 10.18 14.56
CA GLU A 224 -11.83 11.24 15.56
C GLU A 224 -11.43 12.62 15.03
N TYR A 225 -10.56 12.66 14.01
CA TYR A 225 -10.12 13.93 13.41
C TYR A 225 -9.84 13.86 11.90
N TYR A 226 -9.86 15.03 11.29
CA TYR A 226 -9.53 15.29 9.89
C TYR A 226 -8.61 16.50 9.79
N GLY A 227 -7.43 16.35 9.20
CA GLY A 227 -6.49 17.42 8.91
C GLY A 227 -6.56 17.83 7.45
N VAL A 228 -7.11 19.02 7.20
CA VAL A 228 -6.98 19.67 5.89
C VAL A 228 -5.55 20.18 5.71
N ALA A 229 -5.01 20.09 4.51
CA ALA A 229 -3.69 20.63 4.16
C ALA A 229 -3.68 21.04 2.69
N ASP A 230 -4.50 22.03 2.35
CA ASP A 230 -4.49 22.62 1.01
C ASP A 230 -3.14 23.26 0.67
N HIS A 231 -2.88 23.50 -0.61
CA HIS A 231 -1.58 23.98 -1.07
C HIS A 231 -1.30 25.46 -0.71
N SER A 232 -0.03 25.78 -0.46
CA SER A 232 0.45 27.14 -0.21
C SER A 232 0.61 28.00 -1.48
N GLN A 233 0.83 29.30 -1.28
CA GLN A 233 0.75 30.35 -2.30
C GLN A 233 1.57 30.09 -3.58
N SER A 234 2.77 29.54 -3.49
CA SER A 234 3.66 29.29 -4.63
C SER A 234 3.23 28.13 -5.51
N ALA A 235 2.32 27.28 -5.04
CA ALA A 235 1.70 26.21 -5.81
C ALA A 235 0.59 26.75 -6.74
N HIS A 236 0.92 27.73 -7.58
CA HIS A 236 -0.03 28.34 -8.52
C HIS A 236 -0.69 27.33 -9.47
N TYR A 237 -0.02 26.21 -9.76
CA TYR A 237 -0.55 25.14 -10.61
C TYR A 237 -1.67 24.33 -9.91
N ALA A 238 -1.83 24.47 -8.60
CA ALA A 238 -2.78 23.73 -7.78
C ALA A 238 -3.72 24.67 -6.98
N GLY A 239 -3.80 25.95 -7.35
CA GLY A 239 -4.70 26.90 -6.67
C GLY A 239 -4.25 27.26 -5.25
N GLY A 240 -2.94 27.39 -5.03
CA GLY A 240 -2.37 27.75 -3.73
C GLY A 240 -3.05 28.94 -3.03
N LEU A 241 -3.32 28.80 -1.73
CA LEU A 241 -4.16 29.73 -0.98
C LEU A 241 -3.47 31.08 -0.74
N THR A 242 -4.24 32.16 -0.81
CA THR A 242 -3.86 33.48 -0.28
C THR A 242 -4.12 33.56 1.23
N LEU A 243 -3.55 34.58 1.89
CA LEU A 243 -3.82 34.82 3.31
C LEU A 243 -5.31 35.03 3.61
N GLN A 244 -6.06 35.60 2.66
CA GLN A 244 -7.50 35.76 2.80
C GLN A 244 -8.22 34.40 2.77
N GLU A 245 -7.87 33.54 1.83
CA GLU A 245 -8.47 32.21 1.68
C GLU A 245 -8.13 31.30 2.88
N ILE A 246 -6.91 31.39 3.43
CA ILE A 246 -6.55 30.74 4.70
C ILE A 246 -7.49 31.19 5.82
N ALA A 247 -7.68 32.51 5.97
CA ALA A 247 -8.57 33.04 7.00
C ALA A 247 -10.03 32.61 6.80
N GLU A 248 -10.48 32.43 5.56
CA GLU A 248 -11.81 31.90 5.23
C GLU A 248 -11.93 30.42 5.59
N GLN A 249 -10.95 29.59 5.21
CA GLN A 249 -10.92 28.16 5.56
C GLN A 249 -10.85 27.95 7.08
N HIS A 250 -10.05 28.74 7.80
CA HIS A 250 -9.96 28.67 9.26
C HIS A 250 -11.31 29.00 9.93
N ARG A 251 -12.00 30.05 9.45
CA ARG A 251 -13.34 30.40 9.95
C ARG A 251 -14.35 29.28 9.72
N GLU A 252 -14.27 28.63 8.57
CA GLU A 252 -15.13 27.50 8.24
C GLU A 252 -14.83 26.28 9.11
N ALA A 253 -13.57 25.92 9.27
CA ALA A 253 -13.13 24.84 10.17
C ALA A 253 -13.59 25.11 11.61
N ASP A 254 -13.46 26.35 12.11
CA ASP A 254 -13.91 26.72 13.45
C ASP A 254 -15.44 26.66 13.59
N ARG A 255 -16.19 27.03 12.55
CA ARG A 255 -17.66 26.90 12.50
C ARG A 255 -18.08 25.43 12.59
N LEU A 256 -17.45 24.57 11.80
CA LEU A 256 -17.72 23.12 11.78
C LEU A 256 -17.32 22.46 13.09
N ASN A 257 -16.15 22.78 13.64
CA ASN A 257 -15.70 22.29 14.94
C ASN A 257 -16.68 22.64 16.07
N LYS A 258 -17.25 23.84 16.07
CA LYS A 258 -18.33 24.22 17.02
C LYS A 258 -19.57 23.35 16.84
N ARG A 259 -19.95 23.04 15.60
CA ARG A 259 -21.09 22.17 15.27
C ARG A 259 -20.86 20.73 15.76
N TYR A 260 -19.63 20.21 15.65
CA TYR A 260 -19.29 18.84 16.08
C TYR A 260 -19.20 18.66 17.60
N GLY A 261 -19.14 19.74 18.37
CA GLY A 261 -19.25 19.70 19.82
C GLY A 261 -18.19 18.84 20.51
N GLY A 262 -16.98 18.76 19.94
CA GLY A 262 -15.84 18.04 20.50
C GLY A 262 -15.82 16.51 20.24
N LYS A 263 -16.81 15.97 19.52
CA LYS A 263 -16.82 14.55 19.13
C LYS A 263 -15.95 14.24 17.90
N PHE A 264 -15.58 15.28 17.17
CA PHE A 264 -14.77 15.23 15.97
C PHE A 264 -14.04 16.55 15.83
N ARG A 265 -12.79 16.52 15.34
CA ARG A 265 -11.95 17.71 15.17
C ARG A 265 -11.45 17.85 13.74
N ILE A 266 -11.74 18.98 13.12
CA ILE A 266 -11.00 19.45 11.96
C ILE A 266 -9.74 20.16 12.47
N LEU A 267 -8.58 19.68 12.05
CA LEU A 267 -7.27 20.29 12.25
C LEU A 267 -6.96 21.17 11.05
N LYS A 268 -6.62 22.43 11.32
CA LYS A 268 -6.29 23.44 10.31
C LYS A 268 -4.83 23.28 9.93
N GLY A 269 -4.54 22.60 8.81
CA GLY A 269 -3.18 22.47 8.31
C GLY A 269 -3.00 23.11 6.95
N ILE A 270 -1.75 23.07 6.48
CA ILE A 270 -1.34 23.54 5.17
C ILE A 270 -0.25 22.61 4.63
N GLU A 271 -0.28 22.36 3.31
CA GLU A 271 0.88 21.86 2.60
C GLU A 271 1.73 23.04 2.10
N ALA A 272 2.73 23.41 2.91
CA ALA A 272 3.68 24.46 2.60
C ALA A 272 4.76 23.96 1.64
N ASP A 273 4.91 24.66 0.52
CA ASP A 273 6.02 24.47 -0.40
C ASP A 273 7.35 24.76 0.30
N ILE A 274 8.32 23.86 0.11
CA ILE A 274 9.72 24.11 0.45
C ILE A 274 10.32 24.88 -0.73
N LEU A 275 10.75 26.11 -0.51
CA LEU A 275 11.37 26.96 -1.53
C LEU A 275 12.79 26.48 -1.86
N ALA A 276 13.40 27.06 -2.90
CA ALA A 276 14.70 26.58 -3.41
C ALA A 276 15.84 26.73 -2.39
N ASP A 277 15.72 27.68 -1.46
CA ASP A 277 16.66 27.91 -0.36
C ASP A 277 16.34 27.10 0.91
N GLY A 278 15.23 26.35 0.91
CA GLY A 278 14.79 25.54 2.04
C GLY A 278 13.78 26.22 2.97
N SER A 279 13.54 27.52 2.80
CA SER A 279 12.48 28.22 3.54
C SER A 279 11.10 27.71 3.15
N LEU A 280 10.11 27.89 4.03
CA LEU A 280 8.72 27.51 3.76
C LEU A 280 7.97 28.66 3.08
N ASP A 281 7.00 28.30 2.25
CA ASP A 281 6.19 29.21 1.44
C ASP A 281 5.08 29.91 2.24
N TYR A 282 5.44 30.49 3.39
CA TYR A 282 4.74 31.55 4.12
C TYR A 282 5.70 32.11 5.18
N PRO A 283 5.54 33.38 5.59
CA PRO A 283 6.28 33.89 6.74
C PRO A 283 5.81 33.22 8.05
N ASP A 284 6.72 33.12 9.03
CA ASP A 284 6.50 32.47 10.32
C ASP A 284 5.18 32.84 11.03
N HIS A 285 4.80 34.12 11.03
CA HIS A 285 3.56 34.59 11.67
C HIS A 285 2.28 34.05 11.01
N VAL A 286 2.36 33.52 9.79
CA VAL A 286 1.27 32.82 9.12
C VAL A 286 1.32 31.34 9.45
N LEU A 287 2.52 30.73 9.40
CA LEU A 287 2.73 29.32 9.75
C LEU A 287 2.30 29.00 11.19
N GLU A 288 2.52 29.93 12.13
CA GLU A 288 2.11 29.82 13.54
C GLU A 288 0.59 29.65 13.72
N GLN A 289 -0.23 30.02 12.73
CA GLN A 289 -1.69 29.96 12.84
C GLN A 289 -2.27 28.58 12.55
N PHE A 290 -1.47 27.66 12.01
CA PHE A 290 -1.90 26.30 11.68
C PHE A 290 -1.73 25.35 12.86
N ASP A 291 -2.62 24.37 12.97
CA ASP A 291 -2.51 23.27 13.93
C ASP A 291 -1.36 22.32 13.55
N PHE A 292 -1.03 22.22 12.25
CA PHE A 292 0.13 21.48 11.74
C PHE A 292 0.56 21.99 10.35
N VAL A 293 1.85 21.87 10.03
CA VAL A 293 2.38 22.20 8.69
C VAL A 293 3.01 20.96 8.05
N VAL A 294 2.58 20.65 6.83
CA VAL A 294 3.21 19.65 5.95
C VAL A 294 4.17 20.39 5.02
N ALA A 295 5.47 20.16 5.16
CA ALA A 295 6.47 20.75 4.28
C ALA A 295 6.82 19.78 3.13
N SER A 296 6.66 20.23 1.89
CA SER A 296 6.80 19.40 0.70
C SER A 296 7.60 20.07 -0.41
N VAL A 297 8.37 19.29 -1.17
CA VAL A 297 9.02 19.78 -2.40
C VAL A 297 8.13 19.53 -3.61
N HIS A 298 7.75 20.60 -4.32
CA HIS A 298 7.04 20.49 -5.60
C HIS A 298 7.80 21.02 -6.83
N SER A 299 8.98 21.59 -6.60
CA SER A 299 9.78 22.21 -7.66
C SER A 299 11.27 21.89 -7.53
N ARG A 300 12.01 22.15 -8.62
CA ARG A 300 13.47 22.01 -8.66
C ARG A 300 13.96 20.58 -8.36
N PHE A 301 13.27 19.54 -8.85
CA PHE A 301 13.62 18.12 -8.64
C PHE A 301 14.98 17.67 -9.22
N LYS A 302 15.74 18.57 -9.87
CA LYS A 302 17.04 18.28 -10.49
C LYS A 302 18.20 18.98 -9.78
N LEU A 303 17.98 19.51 -8.58
CA LEU A 303 19.08 20.05 -7.77
C LEU A 303 20.12 18.95 -7.48
N PRO A 304 21.41 19.29 -7.38
CA PRO A 304 22.43 18.34 -6.94
C PRO A 304 22.08 17.75 -5.56
N LYS A 305 22.43 16.47 -5.33
CA LYS A 305 22.11 15.74 -4.08
C LYS A 305 22.35 16.56 -2.81
N LYS A 306 23.52 17.19 -2.71
CA LYS A 306 23.90 17.99 -1.54
C LYS A 306 22.96 19.18 -1.35
N GLU A 307 22.68 19.93 -2.41
CA GLU A 307 21.79 21.10 -2.35
C GLU A 307 20.36 20.70 -2.00
N GLN A 308 19.84 19.63 -2.60
CA GLN A 308 18.50 19.13 -2.29
C GLN A 308 18.38 18.59 -0.86
N THR A 309 19.46 17.98 -0.35
CA THR A 309 19.54 17.52 1.04
C THR A 309 19.58 18.69 2.02
N ASP A 310 20.41 19.69 1.77
CA ASP A 310 20.51 20.85 2.65
C ASP A 310 19.20 21.67 2.63
N ARG A 311 18.54 21.80 1.47
CA ARG A 311 17.19 22.38 1.33
C ARG A 311 16.15 21.67 2.21
N MET A 312 16.17 20.34 2.23
CA MET A 312 15.24 19.55 3.06
C MET A 312 15.54 19.72 4.56
N ILE A 313 16.82 19.75 4.94
CA ILE A 313 17.24 19.95 6.33
C ILE A 313 16.82 21.32 6.84
N GLU A 314 16.95 22.37 6.03
CA GLU A 314 16.49 23.72 6.39
C GLU A 314 14.98 23.76 6.65
N ALA A 315 14.19 23.10 5.79
CA ALA A 315 12.75 22.99 5.99
C ALA A 315 12.39 22.23 7.29
N ILE A 316 13.12 21.16 7.61
CA ILE A 316 12.94 20.41 8.87
C ILE A 316 13.31 21.26 10.08
N ALA A 317 14.30 22.15 9.96
CA ALA A 317 14.75 23.01 11.05
C ALA A 317 13.76 24.15 11.38
N ASN A 318 12.82 24.44 10.48
CA ASN A 318 11.78 25.43 10.75
C ASN A 318 10.86 24.97 11.91
N PRO A 319 10.66 25.79 12.97
CA PRO A 319 9.93 25.37 14.17
C PRO A 319 8.44 25.07 13.95
N PHE A 320 7.88 25.47 12.80
CA PHE A 320 6.48 25.20 12.46
C PHE A 320 6.30 23.92 11.64
N THR A 321 7.37 23.37 11.05
CA THR A 321 7.31 22.10 10.32
C THR A 321 6.92 20.97 11.25
N THR A 322 5.76 20.36 10.97
CA THR A 322 5.26 19.22 11.75
C THR A 322 5.47 17.90 11.02
N ILE A 323 5.31 17.91 9.69
CA ILE A 323 5.34 16.71 8.84
C ILE A 323 6.15 17.03 7.57
N ILE A 324 7.00 16.10 7.12
CA ILE A 324 7.58 16.16 5.77
C ILE A 324 6.69 15.37 4.82
N GLY A 325 6.05 16.07 3.88
CA GLY A 325 5.16 15.46 2.89
C GLY A 325 5.93 14.77 1.78
N HIS A 326 5.50 13.56 1.41
CA HIS A 326 6.02 12.73 0.30
C HIS A 326 7.49 12.99 -0.09
N MET A 327 8.39 12.86 0.88
CA MET A 327 9.79 13.33 0.95
C MET A 327 10.69 13.08 -0.27
N THR A 328 10.37 12.13 -1.14
CA THR A 328 11.20 11.83 -2.32
C THR A 328 10.65 12.43 -3.61
N GLY A 329 9.40 12.91 -3.59
CA GLY A 329 8.68 13.38 -4.77
C GLY A 329 8.48 12.33 -5.88
N ARG A 330 8.70 11.03 -5.58
CA ARG A 330 8.54 9.95 -6.55
C ARG A 330 7.08 9.81 -6.98
N GLN A 331 6.88 9.48 -8.25
CA GLN A 331 5.59 9.05 -8.78
C GLN A 331 5.81 7.69 -9.44
N LEU A 332 5.30 6.62 -8.82
CA LEU A 332 5.51 5.26 -9.29
C LEU A 332 5.09 5.12 -10.76
N LEU A 333 5.91 4.41 -11.55
CA LEU A 333 5.75 4.24 -13.00
C LEU A 333 5.81 5.52 -13.86
N ARG A 334 6.10 6.68 -13.26
CA ARG A 334 6.10 7.98 -13.98
C ARG A 334 7.36 8.79 -13.78
N ARG A 335 7.81 8.98 -12.54
CA ARG A 335 8.94 9.84 -12.19
C ARG A 335 9.72 9.24 -11.02
N PRO A 336 11.04 9.01 -11.15
CA PRO A 336 11.86 8.60 -10.01
C PRO A 336 11.88 9.72 -8.95
N GLY A 337 12.27 9.37 -7.72
CA GLY A 337 12.53 10.38 -6.69
C GLY A 337 13.67 11.31 -7.10
N TYR A 338 13.68 12.54 -6.59
CA TYR A 338 14.84 13.43 -6.72
C TYR A 338 16.02 12.91 -5.88
N ASP A 339 17.23 13.31 -6.26
CA ASP A 339 18.45 12.86 -5.58
C ASP A 339 18.55 13.50 -4.19
N LEU A 340 18.47 12.67 -3.15
CA LEU A 340 18.38 13.08 -1.74
C LEU A 340 19.18 12.12 -0.87
N ASP A 341 19.94 12.64 0.09
CA ASP A 341 20.52 11.83 1.17
C ASP A 341 19.49 11.56 2.26
N VAL A 342 18.68 10.51 2.06
CA VAL A 342 17.61 10.14 2.99
C VAL A 342 18.13 9.87 4.40
N ASP A 343 19.27 9.18 4.52
CA ASP A 343 19.85 8.85 5.83
C ASP A 343 20.28 10.11 6.59
N LYS A 344 20.86 11.10 5.90
CA LYS A 344 21.22 12.38 6.52
C LYS A 344 19.98 13.16 6.96
N VAL A 345 18.94 13.19 6.12
CA VAL A 345 17.66 13.88 6.43
C VAL A 345 17.01 13.28 7.67
N LEU A 346 16.89 11.95 7.75
CA LEU A 346 16.21 11.27 8.87
C LEU A 346 16.97 11.34 10.22
N ARG A 347 18.24 11.76 10.21
CA ARG A 347 19.09 11.88 11.41
C ARG A 347 19.20 13.31 11.94
N THR A 348 18.69 14.28 11.21
CA THR A 348 18.61 15.68 11.65
C THR A 348 17.45 15.81 12.62
#